data_AF-A0A7W1ULW8-F1
#
_entry.id   AF-A0A7W1ULW8-F1
#
_cell.length_a   1.000
_cell.length_b   1.000
_cell.length_c   1.000
_cell.angle_alpha   90.00
_cell.angle_beta   90.00
_cell.angle_gamma   90.00
#
_symmetry.space_group_name_H-M   'P 1'
#
loop_
_entity.id
_entity.type
_entity.pdbx_description
1 polymer ?
#
loop_
_entity_poly.entity_id
_entity_poly.type
_entity_poly.pdbx_seq_one_letter_code
_entity_poly.pdbx_strand_id
1 'polypeptide(L)'
;MTVKERLHHLVDVLPERELETAARVLEALHATADPVAWALDNAPLDDEPYTQEEQAAVEEAYEDVASGTTFTLDEVKRELGL
;
A
#
# COMPACT_ATOMS: atom_id res chain seq x y z
N MET A 1 -2.04 15.68 30.31
CA MET A 1 -2.74 14.82 29.35
C MET A 1 -2.43 15.29 27.95
N THR A 2 -1.84 14.45 27.12
CA THR A 2 -1.57 14.75 25.70
C THR A 2 -2.85 14.66 24.87
N VAL A 3 -2.82 15.19 23.64
CA VAL A 3 -3.96 15.07 22.70
C VAL A 3 -4.28 13.59 22.41
N LYS A 4 -3.23 12.75 22.28
CA LYS A 4 -3.37 11.32 22.04
C LYS A 4 -4.04 10.60 23.22
N GLU A 5 -3.62 10.90 24.45
CA GLU A 5 -4.25 10.37 25.66
C GLU A 5 -5.72 10.76 25.77
N ARG A 6 -6.07 12.00 25.40
CA ARG A 6 -7.47 12.46 25.37
C ARG A 6 -8.31 11.71 24.34
N LEU A 7 -7.74 11.42 23.17
CA LEU A 7 -8.40 10.68 22.09
C LEU A 7 -8.69 9.23 22.48
N HIS A 8 -7.71 8.53 23.07
CA HIS A 8 -7.91 7.17 23.56
C HIS A 8 -8.99 7.12 24.65
N HIS A 9 -8.94 8.04 25.63
CA HIS A 9 -9.97 8.10 26.67
C HIS A 9 -11.38 8.34 26.10
N LEU A 10 -11.50 9.19 25.07
CA LEU A 10 -12.78 9.44 24.42
C LEU A 10 -13.32 8.18 23.74
N VAL A 11 -12.47 7.40 23.08
CA VAL A 11 -12.86 6.10 22.50
C VAL A 11 -13.31 5.13 23.59
N ASP A 12 -12.62 5.07 24.73
CA ASP A 12 -12.96 4.15 25.84
C ASP A 12 -14.32 4.43 26.49
N VAL A 13 -14.78 5.69 26.48
CA VAL A 13 -16.03 6.10 27.14
C VAL A 13 -17.22 6.28 26.19
N LEU A 14 -17.03 6.10 24.88
CA LEU A 14 -18.11 6.19 23.91
C LEU A 14 -19.13 5.05 24.10
N PRO A 15 -20.44 5.32 23.97
CA PRO A 15 -21.44 4.25 23.90
C PRO A 15 -21.15 3.34 22.69
N GLU A 16 -21.33 2.02 22.84
CA GLU A 16 -21.03 1.05 21.77
C GLU A 16 -21.65 1.42 20.41
N ARG A 17 -22.88 1.96 20.42
CA ARG A 17 -23.59 2.42 19.21
C ARG A 17 -22.86 3.51 18.42
N GLU A 18 -21.95 4.25 19.06
CA GLU A 18 -21.19 5.33 18.44
C GLU A 18 -19.79 4.89 17.98
N LEU A 19 -19.31 3.71 18.38
CA LEU A 19 -17.95 3.26 18.07
C LEU A 19 -17.71 3.11 16.56
N GLU A 20 -18.69 2.57 15.83
CA GLU A 20 -18.64 2.46 14.37
C GLU A 20 -18.53 3.83 13.68
N THR A 21 -19.28 4.83 14.17
CA THR A 21 -19.20 6.20 13.67
C THR A 21 -17.84 6.82 13.96
N ALA A 22 -17.32 6.63 15.18
CA ALA A 22 -16.02 7.13 15.59
C ALA A 22 -14.88 6.50 14.78
N ALA A 23 -14.93 5.19 14.53
CA ALA A 23 -13.96 4.47 13.69
C ALA A 23 -13.91 5.06 12.28
N ARG A 24 -15.06 5.23 11.62
CA ARG A 24 -15.15 5.82 10.27
C ARG A 24 -14.55 7.23 10.20
N VAL A 25 -14.77 8.06 11.23
CA VAL A 25 -14.21 9.42 11.27
C VAL A 25 -12.68 9.38 11.40
N LEU A 26 -12.15 8.53 12.28
CA LEU A 26 -10.71 8.39 12.47
C LEU A 26 -10.02 7.80 11.22
N GLU A 27 -10.63 6.81 10.58
CA GLU A 27 -10.19 6.23 9.32
C GLU A 27 -10.16 7.28 8.19
N ALA A 28 -11.21 8.11 8.07
CA ALA A 28 -11.24 9.18 7.08
C ALA A 28 -10.13 10.21 7.32
N LEU A 29 -9.89 10.60 8.57
CA LEU A 29 -8.77 11.49 8.91
C LEU A 29 -7.42 10.85 8.56
N HIS A 30 -7.27 9.55 8.79
CA HIS A 30 -6.06 8.82 8.42
C HIS A 30 -5.86 8.77 6.90
N ALA A 31 -6.91 8.42 6.15
CA ALA A 31 -6.89 8.33 4.69
C ALA A 31 -6.56 9.68 4.02
N THR A 32 -7.00 10.80 4.59
CA THR A 32 -6.70 12.13 4.04
C THR A 32 -5.29 12.63 4.37
N ALA A 33 -4.65 12.10 5.42
CA ALA A 33 -3.31 12.52 5.82
C ALA A 33 -2.22 11.95 4.90
N ASP A 34 -2.39 10.70 4.47
CA ASP A 34 -1.55 10.06 3.46
C ASP A 34 -2.40 9.11 2.59
N PRO A 35 -2.98 9.63 1.50
CA PRO A 35 -3.85 8.84 0.63
C PRO A 35 -3.13 7.66 -0.05
N VAL A 36 -1.81 7.77 -0.25
CA VAL A 36 -1.02 6.72 -0.90
C VAL A 36 -0.76 5.59 0.09
N ALA A 37 -0.30 5.89 1.31
CA ALA A 37 -0.11 4.87 2.34
C ALA A 37 -1.43 4.16 2.65
N TRP A 38 -2.54 4.90 2.77
CA TRP A 38 -3.84 4.31 3.00
C TRP A 38 -4.28 3.38 1.85
N ALA A 39 -4.07 3.79 0.60
CA ALA A 39 -4.41 2.97 -0.56
C ALA A 39 -3.58 1.67 -0.61
N LEU A 40 -2.32 1.71 -0.20
CA LEU A 40 -1.45 0.54 -0.12
C LEU A 40 -1.87 -0.39 1.02
N ASP A 41 -2.15 0.14 2.21
CA ASP A 41 -2.57 -0.65 3.38
C ASP A 41 -3.93 -1.34 3.18
N ASN A 42 -4.78 -0.76 2.33
CA ASN A 42 -6.13 -1.27 2.05
C ASN A 42 -6.26 -1.86 0.63
N ALA A 43 -5.15 -2.06 -0.08
CA ALA A 43 -5.17 -2.70 -1.39
C ALA A 43 -5.69 -4.14 -1.24
N PRO A 44 -6.64 -4.58 -2.10
CA PRO A 44 -7.05 -5.98 -2.12
C PRO A 44 -5.86 -6.87 -2.50
N LEU A 45 -5.92 -8.15 -2.12
CA LEU A 45 -4.98 -9.14 -2.65
C LEU A 45 -5.17 -9.26 -4.17
N ASP A 46 -4.06 -9.42 -4.88
CA ASP A 46 -4.06 -9.69 -6.32
C ASP A 46 -4.40 -11.17 -6.55
N ASP A 47 -5.69 -11.45 -6.61
CA ASP A 47 -6.28 -12.77 -6.85
C ASP A 47 -6.85 -12.88 -8.29
N GLU A 48 -6.42 -12.01 -9.19
CA GLU A 48 -6.88 -12.03 -10.58
C GLU A 48 -6.33 -13.27 -11.32
N PRO A 49 -7.09 -13.88 -12.26
CA PRO A 49 -6.61 -15.05 -12.98
C PRO A 49 -5.39 -14.70 -13.85
N TYR A 50 -4.31 -15.46 -13.72
CA TYR A 50 -3.13 -15.31 -14.56
C TYR A 50 -3.49 -15.46 -16.05
N THR A 51 -3.20 -14.41 -16.81
CA THR A 51 -3.59 -14.27 -18.21
C THR A 51 -2.49 -14.72 -19.17
N GLN A 52 -2.86 -14.94 -20.44
CA GLN A 52 -1.88 -15.28 -21.49
C GLN A 52 -0.96 -14.10 -21.82
N GLU A 53 -1.44 -12.86 -21.67
CA GLU A 53 -0.62 -11.66 -21.88
C GLU A 53 0.49 -11.56 -20.83
N GLU A 54 0.15 -11.79 -19.56
CA GLU A 54 1.13 -11.83 -18.47
C GLU A 54 2.10 -13.00 -18.64
N GLN A 55 1.62 -14.15 -19.14
CA GLN A 55 2.49 -15.27 -19.48
C GLN A 55 3.52 -14.90 -20.56
N ALA A 56 3.08 -14.22 -21.63
CA ALA A 56 3.96 -13.76 -22.68
C ALA A 56 4.98 -12.72 -22.16
N ALA A 57 4.54 -11.78 -21.32
CA ALA A 57 5.43 -10.78 -20.72
C ALA A 57 6.48 -11.41 -19.78
N VAL A 58 6.11 -12.46 -19.05
CA VAL A 58 7.08 -13.20 -18.21
C VAL A 58 8.08 -13.97 -19.08
N GLU A 59 7.63 -14.58 -20.18
CA GLU A 59 8.52 -15.27 -21.12
C GLU A 59 9.51 -14.29 -21.76
N GLU A 60 9.04 -13.13 -22.23
CA GLU A 60 9.88 -12.03 -22.73
C GLU A 60 10.93 -11.61 -21.69
N ALA A 61 10.54 -11.41 -20.43
CA ALA A 61 11.47 -11.04 -19.37
C ALA A 61 12.58 -12.10 -19.14
N TYR A 62 12.26 -13.39 -19.27
CA TYR A 62 13.28 -14.44 -19.20
C TYR A 62 14.23 -14.43 -20.41
N GLU A 63 13.72 -14.11 -21.60
CA GLU A 63 14.55 -13.94 -22.80
C GLU A 63 15.49 -12.75 -22.69
N ASP A 64 15.03 -11.63 -22.11
CA ASP A 64 15.86 -10.45 -21.83
C ASP A 64 17.01 -10.77 -20.87
N VAL A 65 16.71 -11.53 -19.80
CA VAL A 65 17.75 -12.02 -18.87
C VAL A 65 18.74 -12.92 -19.60
N ALA A 66 18.26 -13.86 -20.42
CA ALA A 66 19.10 -14.81 -21.14
C ALA A 66 19.98 -14.14 -22.21
N SER A 67 19.46 -13.10 -22.87
CA SER A 67 20.17 -12.32 -23.90
C SER A 67 21.11 -11.25 -23.32
N GLY A 68 21.03 -10.98 -22.02
CA GLY A 68 21.82 -9.94 -21.35
C GLY A 68 21.31 -8.53 -21.63
N THR A 69 20.04 -8.38 -22.02
CA THR A 69 19.40 -7.09 -22.31
C THR A 69 18.79 -6.46 -21.04
N THR A 70 19.30 -6.83 -19.87
CA THR A 70 18.83 -6.34 -18.57
C THR A 70 19.88 -5.44 -17.90
N PHE A 71 19.41 -4.59 -16.98
CA PHE A 71 20.28 -3.80 -16.12
C PHE A 71 20.32 -4.42 -14.73
N THR A 72 21.50 -4.37 -14.10
CA THR A 72 21.63 -4.68 -12.67
C THR A 72 20.98 -3.58 -11.83
N LEU A 73 20.56 -3.93 -10.62
CA LEU A 73 20.00 -2.96 -9.68
C LEU A 73 20.99 -1.80 -9.39
N ASP A 74 22.29 -2.08 -9.34
CA ASP A 74 23.32 -1.07 -9.08
C ASP A 74 23.50 -0.10 -10.26
N GLU A 75 23.35 -0.57 -11.50
CA GLU A 75 23.33 0.29 -12.69
C GLU A 75 22.15 1.25 -12.67
N VAL A 76 20.95 0.73 -12.39
CA VAL A 76 19.72 1.52 -12.31
C VAL A 76 19.81 2.55 -11.19
N LYS A 77 20.25 2.16 -9.99
CA LYS A 77 20.40 3.11 -8.87
C LYS A 77 21.38 4.23 -9.18
N ARG A 78 22.52 3.90 -9.79
CA ARG A 78 23.52 4.90 -10.20
C ARG A 78 22.96 5.89 -11.21
N GLU A 79 22.18 5.43 -12.18
CA GLU A 79 21.54 6.30 -13.17
C GLU A 79 20.46 7.20 -12.55
N LEU A 80 19.68 6.67 -11.61
CA LEU A 80 18.62 7.41 -10.92
C LEU A 80 19.11 8.26 -9.74
N GLY A 81 20.39 8.17 -9.35
CA GLY A 81 20.97 8.91 -8.23
C GLY A 81 20.50 8.43 -6.85
N LEU A 82 20.19 7.14 -6.71
CA LEU A 82 19.73 6.47 -5.49
C LEU A 82 20.84 5.75 -4.72
#